data_AF-A0A2V7K814-F1
#
_entry.id   AF-A0A2V7K814-F1
#
_cell.length_a   1.000
_cell.length_b   1.000
_cell.length_c   1.000
_cell.angle_alpha   90.00
_cell.angle_beta   90.00
_cell.angle_gamma   90.00
#
_symmetry.space_group_name_H-M   'P 1'
#
loop_
_entity.id
_entity.type
_entity.pdbx_description
1 polymer ?
#
loop_
_entity_poly.entity_id
_entity_poly.type
_entity_poly.pdbx_seq_one_letter_code
_entity_poly.pdbx_strand_id
1 'polypeptide(L)' 'MIVENRAGASGNIGTAAAAKAPPDGYTWIMINNAQAANVSLQKDPSFDLLRDFAPITQVDSTPQTSHSIGPSQVC' A
#
# COMPACT_ATOMS: atom_id res chain seq x y z
N MET A 1 4.00 -20.00 -8.12
CA MET A 1 4.07 -18.64 -7.54
C MET A 1 5.06 -17.83 -8.35
N ILE A 2 4.65 -16.66 -8.83
CA ILE A 2 5.49 -15.72 -9.58
C ILE A 2 5.32 -14.36 -8.90
N VAL A 3 6.42 -13.65 -8.65
CA VAL A 3 6.38 -12.31 -8.06
C VAL A 3 6.42 -11.30 -9.19
N GLU A 4 5.42 -10.42 -9.23
CA GLU A 4 5.35 -9.29 -10.15
C GLU A 4 5.41 -7.98 -9.38
N ASN A 5 6.42 -7.15 -9.63
CA ASN A 5 6.57 -5.85 -8.99
C ASN A 5 5.93 -4.75 -9.83
N ARG A 6 4.81 -4.19 -9.37
CA ARG A 6 4.13 -3.05 -10.00
C ARG A 6 4.25 -1.80 -9.13
N ALA A 7 5.33 -1.04 -9.34
CA ALA A 7 5.64 0.17 -8.58
C ALA A 7 4.87 1.41 -9.08
N GLY A 8 4.82 2.44 -8.23
CA GLY A 8 4.27 3.77 -8.55
C GLY A 8 3.06 4.17 -7.70
N ALA A 9 2.84 5.48 -7.56
CA ALA A 9 1.79 6.09 -6.72
C ALA A 9 1.75 5.49 -5.29
N SER A 10 2.90 5.38 -4.63
CA SER A 10 3.03 4.71 -3.32
C SER A 10 2.47 3.29 -3.29
N GLY A 11 2.57 2.54 -4.41
CA GLY A 11 2.07 1.17 -4.55
C GLY A 11 0.60 1.06 -4.96
N ASN A 12 -0.14 2.17 -5.07
CA ASN A 12 -1.56 2.14 -5.42
C ASN A 12 -1.82 1.59 -6.84
N ILE A 13 -0.85 1.69 -7.76
CA ILE A 13 -0.99 1.10 -9.11
C ILE A 13 -1.10 -0.43 -9.03
N GLY A 14 -0.21 -1.07 -8.28
CA GLY A 14 -0.24 -2.52 -8.06
C GLY A 14 -1.52 -2.95 -7.33
N THR A 15 -1.89 -2.22 -6.28
CA THR A 15 -3.12 -2.51 -5.51
C THR A 15 -4.39 -2.36 -6.35
N ALA A 16 -4.50 -1.30 -7.16
CA ALA A 16 -5.66 -1.10 -8.04
C ALA A 16 -5.76 -2.20 -9.13
N ALA A 17 -4.64 -2.72 -9.60
CA ALA A 17 -4.64 -3.83 -10.53
C ALA A 17 -5.09 -5.14 -9.86
N ALA A 18 -4.64 -5.39 -8.63
CA ALA A 18 -5.06 -6.55 -7.84
C ALA A 18 -6.56 -6.49 -7.48
N ALA A 19 -7.09 -5.31 -7.13
CA ALA A 19 -8.52 -5.11 -6.87
C ALA A 19 -9.41 -5.44 -8.08
N LYS A 20 -8.88 -5.36 -9.30
CA LYS A 20 -9.58 -5.65 -10.56
C LYS A 20 -9.35 -7.09 -11.05
N ALA A 21 -8.50 -7.86 -10.40
CA ALA A 21 -8.23 -9.24 -10.77
C ALA A 21 -9.42 -10.15 -10.43
N PRO A 22 -9.58 -11.30 -11.10
CA PRO A 22 -10.56 -12.30 -10.70
C PRO A 22 -10.36 -12.74 -9.24
N PRO A 23 -11.42 -12.86 -8.43
CA PRO A 23 -11.34 -13.32 -7.04
C PRO A 23 -11.23 -14.86 -6.97
N ASP A 24 -10.23 -15.43 -7.64
CA ASP A 24 -10.04 -16.88 -7.81
C ASP A 24 -8.94 -17.47 -6.90
N GLY A 25 -8.30 -16.63 -6.08
CA GLY A 25 -7.25 -17.03 -5.15
C GLY A 25 -5.86 -17.17 -5.76
N TYR A 26 -5.65 -16.84 -7.04
CA TYR A 26 -4.32 -16.88 -7.67
C TYR A 26 -3.59 -15.54 -7.63
N THR A 27 -4.32 -14.45 -7.41
CA THR A 27 -3.75 -13.11 -7.28
C THR A 27 -3.73 -12.67 -5.82
N TRP A 28 -2.54 -12.30 -5.35
CA TRP A 28 -2.32 -11.84 -3.98
C TRP A 28 -1.60 -10.49 -4.03
N ILE A 29 -1.88 -9.63 -3.06
CA ILE A 29 -1.22 -8.32 -2.91
C ILE A 29 -0.48 -8.29 -1.58
N MET A 30 0.74 -7.78 -1.58
CA MET A 30 1.46 -7.39 -0.36
C MET A 30 1.37 -5.89 -0.20
N ILE A 31 0.85 -5.45 0.95
CA ILE A 31 0.71 -4.03 1.31
C ILE A 31 1.33 -3.78 2.67
N ASN A 32 1.85 -2.58 2.89
CA ASN A 32 2.31 -2.11 4.19
C ASN A 32 1.44 -1.00 4.77
N ASN A 33 1.71 -0.62 6.02
CA ASN A 33 0.96 0.41 6.75
C ASN A 33 1.01 1.79 6.09
N ALA A 34 2.14 2.19 5.52
CA ALA A 34 2.29 3.48 4.84
C ALA A 34 1.42 3.54 3.58
N GLN A 35 1.32 2.44 2.82
CA GLN A 35 0.44 2.35 1.66
C GLN A 35 -1.04 2.51 2.06
N ALA A 36 -1.46 1.81 3.12
CA ALA A 36 -2.83 1.92 3.64
C ALA A 36 -3.17 3.35 4.08
N ALA A 37 -2.23 4.03 4.75
CA ALA A 37 -2.39 5.43 5.15
C ALA A 37 -2.43 6.39 3.94
N ASN A 38 -1.67 6.13 2.88
CA ASN A 38 -1.69 6.97 1.69
C ASN A 38 -3.06 6.94 0.98
N VAL A 39 -3.73 5.79 0.94
CA VAL A 39 -5.04 5.64 0.28
C VAL A 39 -6.12 6.45 1.00
N SER A 40 -6.10 6.51 2.33
CA SER A 40 -7.11 7.26 3.10
C SER A 40 -7.02 8.78 2.91
N LEU A 41 -5.88 9.27 2.39
CA LEU A 41 -5.66 10.69 2.07
C LEU A 41 -6.11 11.04 0.64
N GLN A 42 -6.40 10.04 -0.20
CA GLN A 42 -6.85 10.28 -1.56
C GLN A 42 -8.31 10.69 -1.56
N LYS A 43 -8.62 11.80 -2.26
CA LYS A 43 -10.00 12.30 -2.38
C LYS A 43 -10.93 11.31 -3.11
N ASP A 44 -10.38 10.58 -4.07
CA ASP A 44 -11.10 9.60 -4.89
C ASP A 44 -10.17 8.41 -5.20
N PRO A 45 -10.05 7.44 -4.28
CA PRO A 45 -9.17 6.29 -4.44
C PRO A 45 -9.74 5.30 -5.47
N SER A 46 -8.86 4.68 -6.26
CA SER A 46 -9.26 3.72 -7.30
C SER A 46 -9.69 2.34 -6.78
N PHE A 47 -9.67 2.13 -5.46
CA PHE A 47 -10.05 0.90 -4.76
C PHE A 47 -10.35 1.21 -3.29
N ASP A 48 -11.04 0.31 -2.61
CA ASP A 48 -11.31 0.35 -1.17
C ASP A 48 -10.68 -0.87 -0.47
N LEU A 49 -9.79 -0.62 0.49
CA LEU A 49 -9.04 -1.68 1.18
C LEU A 49 -9.91 -2.60 2.05
N LEU A 50 -11.05 -2.12 2.54
CA LEU A 50 -11.95 -2.88 3.41
C LEU A 50 -13.02 -3.64 2.62
N ARG A 51 -13.42 -3.11 1.47
CA ARG A 51 -14.43 -3.70 0.59
C ARG A 51 -13.84 -4.66 -0.43
N ASP A 52 -12.70 -4.31 -1.03
CA ASP A 52 -12.16 -5.02 -2.21
C ASP A 52 -11.18 -6.14 -1.85
N PHE A 53 -10.76 -6.24 -0.58
CA PHE A 53 -9.76 -7.20 -0.13
C PHE A 53 -10.17 -7.94 1.14
N ALA A 54 -9.82 -9.23 1.19
CA ALA A 54 -9.89 -10.03 2.40
C ALA A 54 -8.51 -10.10 3.08
N PRO A 55 -8.38 -9.73 4.36
CA PRO A 55 -7.11 -9.84 5.07
C PRO A 55 -6.74 -11.31 5.28
N ILE A 56 -5.46 -11.64 5.07
CA ILE A 56 -4.95 -13.01 5.15
C ILE A 56 -4.04 -13.17 6.38
N THR A 57 -2.90 -12.48 6.37
CA THR A 57 -1.92 -12.53 7.47
C THR A 57 -1.02 -11.31 7.45
N GLN A 58 -0.49 -10.93 8.61
CA GLN A 58 0.67 -10.05 8.70
C GLN A 58 1.93 -10.88 8.41
N VAL A 59 2.73 -10.43 7.44
CA VAL A 59 3.95 -11.15 7.02
C VAL A 59 5.18 -10.66 7.79
N ASP A 60 5.21 -9.37 8.13
CA ASP A 60 6.35 -8.73 8.80
C ASP A 60 5.87 -7.55 9.66
N SER A 61 6.68 -7.17 10.66
CA SER A 61 6.47 -6.00 11.51
C SER A 61 7.80 -5.32 11.77
N THR A 62 8.06 -4.23 11.05
CA THR A 62 9.32 -3.49 11.12
C THR A 62 9.14 -2.10 11.73
N PRO A 63 9.99 -1.68 12.68
CA PRO A 63 9.97 -0.33 13.21
C PRO A 63 10.46 0.66 12.15
N GLN A 64 9.67 1.71 11.89
CA GLN A 64 10.06 2.81 11.00
C GLN A 64 10.64 3.97 11.83
N THR A 65 11.84 4.42 11.47
CA THR A 65 12.47 5.59 12.09
C THR A 65 11.90 6.87 11.49
N SER A 66 11.07 7.57 12.24
CA SER A 66 10.65 8.93 11.89
C SER A 66 11.76 9.93 12.26
N HIS A 67 12.19 10.73 11.30
CA HIS A 67 13.14 11.82 11.54
C HIS A 67 12.39 13.14 11.36
N SER A 68 12.34 13.95 12.40
CA SER A 68 11.83 15.32 12.31
C SER A 68 12.95 16.20 11.75
N ILE A 69 12.73 16.77 10.57
CA ILE A 69 13.65 17.73 9.96
C ILE A 69 13.04 19.11 10.18
N GLY A 70 13.65 19.89 11.06
CA GLY A 70 13.34 21.30 11.23
C GLY A 70 14.04 22.14 10.16
N PRO A 71 13.53 23.34 9.85
CA PRO A 71 14.26 24.27 9.00
C PRO A 71 15.63 24.57 9.63
N SER A 72 16.69 24.50 8.82
CA SER A 72 18.01 24.98 9.22
C SER A 72 17.89 26.45 9.59
N GLN A 73 17.96 26.77 10.88
CA GLN A 73 18.14 28.16 11.32
C GLN A 73 19.51 28.60 10.81
N VAL A 74 19.52 29.24 9.64
CA VAL A 74 20.70 29.97 9.16
C VAL A 74 20.74 31.25 9.99
N CYS A 75 21.76 31.38 10.84
CA CYS A 75 22.12 32.63 11.52
C CYS A 75 22.53 33.71 10.51
#